data_AF-A0A1J7D1R0-F1
#
_entry.id   AF-A0A1J7D1R0-F1
#
_cell.length_a   1.000
_cell.length_b   1.000
_cell.length_c   1.000
_cell.angle_alpha   90.00
_cell.angle_beta   90.00
_cell.angle_gamma   90.00
#
_symmetry.space_group_name_H-M   'P 1'
#
loop_
_entity.id
_entity.type
_entity.pdbx_description
1 polymer ?
#
loop_
_entity_poly.entity_id
_entity_poly.type
_entity_poly.pdbx_seq_one_letter_code
_entity_poly.pdbx_strand_id
1 'polypeptide(L)'
;MAELLNFINNLLWDSLLIYLLLGTGIWFTLRTGFIQIRHFCHTFTILKDSGTRGGGGISPFQALCTSLAARIGCGNLMGVAIALILGGPGAIFWMWLAALIGMATAFAESTLAQLYKIRDTCGGPAWYMANGLGLRWMGTLFTLFLLAGYGGFFSAVQANAITHYAIGAAVIRYGPLADYPGAAYLVRSCDFRRPARHRPLDPVAGTGHGPAVSDAGGLGGAAPLAPDRGGGRAGVQ
;
A
#
# COMPACT_ATOMS: atom_id res chain seq x y z
N MET A 1 12.81 7.94 30.17
CA MET A 1 12.92 7.73 28.70
C MET A 1 11.57 7.57 28.02
N ALA A 2 10.68 6.68 28.50
CA ALA A 2 9.33 6.53 27.89
C ALA A 2 8.50 7.83 27.92
N GLU A 3 8.52 8.58 29.03
CA GLU A 3 7.80 9.86 29.15
C GLU A 3 8.26 10.92 28.13
N LEU A 4 9.58 11.03 27.91
CA LEU A 4 10.14 11.93 26.90
C LEU A 4 9.69 11.52 25.49
N LEU A 5 9.71 10.21 25.20
CA LEU A 5 9.28 9.70 23.90
C LEU A 5 7.79 9.92 23.66
N ASN A 6 6.95 9.73 24.68
CA ASN A 6 5.52 10.00 24.59
C ASN A 6 5.23 11.49 24.39
N PHE A 7 5.94 12.38 25.10
CA PHE A 7 5.81 13.81 24.90
C PHE A 7 6.19 14.25 23.48
N ILE A 8 7.32 13.77 22.96
CA ILE A 8 7.76 14.05 21.58
C ILE A 8 6.75 13.48 20.58
N ASN A 9 6.21 12.28 20.83
CA ASN A 9 5.22 11.65 19.96
C ASN A 9 3.95 12.51 19.88
N ASN A 10 3.33 12.85 21.02
CA ASN A 10 2.12 13.67 21.03
C ASN A 10 2.36 15.04 20.37
N LEU A 11 3.50 15.67 20.63
CA LEU A 11 3.83 16.96 20.02
C LEU A 11 3.96 16.86 18.48
N LEU A 12 4.66 15.83 17.98
CA LEU A 12 4.83 15.64 16.54
C LEU A 12 3.51 15.27 15.86
N TRP A 13 2.81 14.25 16.39
CA TRP A 13 1.66 13.63 15.75
C TRP A 13 0.37 14.44 15.90
N ASP A 14 0.09 15.00 17.08
CA ASP A 14 -1.20 15.66 17.33
C ASP A 14 -1.20 17.15 17.00
N SER A 15 -0.03 17.79 16.96
CA SER A 15 0.05 19.24 16.79
C SER A 15 0.93 19.64 15.61
N LEU A 16 2.22 19.32 15.66
CA LEU A 16 3.19 19.91 14.73
C LEU A 16 2.91 19.50 13.28
N LEU A 17 2.71 18.20 13.01
CA LEU A 17 2.44 17.71 11.66
C LEU A 17 1.12 18.25 11.11
N ILE A 18 0.07 18.31 11.93
CA ILE A 18 -1.25 18.78 11.51
C ILE A 18 -1.21 20.26 11.14
N TYR A 19 -0.67 21.11 12.03
CA TYR A 19 -0.59 22.55 11.76
C TYR A 19 0.36 22.88 10.61
N LEU A 20 1.48 22.17 10.48
CA LEU A 20 2.43 22.39 9.40
C LEU A 20 1.83 21.99 8.05
N LEU A 21 1.11 20.87 7.96
CA LEU A 21 0.53 20.39 6.72
C LEU A 21 -0.68 21.24 6.29
N LEU A 22 -1.55 21.60 7.23
CA LEU A 22 -2.68 22.49 6.97
C LEU A 22 -2.19 23.90 6.62
N GLY A 23 -1.23 24.43 7.38
CA GLY A 23 -0.66 25.77 7.17
C GLY A 23 0.07 25.89 5.83
N THR A 24 0.92 24.91 5.48
CA THR A 24 1.60 24.91 4.18
C THR A 24 0.62 24.74 3.03
N GLY A 25 -0.38 23.87 3.16
CA GLY A 25 -1.38 23.70 2.11
C GLY A 25 -2.29 24.91 1.92
N ILE A 26 -2.69 25.60 3.00
CA ILE A 26 -3.43 26.87 2.91
C ILE A 26 -2.56 27.93 2.25
N TRP A 27 -1.29 28.05 2.65
CA TRP A 27 -0.34 28.99 2.05
C TRP A 27 -0.17 28.76 0.54
N PHE A 28 0.01 27.51 0.12
CA PHE A 28 0.07 27.16 -1.30
C PHE A 28 -1.25 27.42 -2.03
N THR A 29 -2.39 27.14 -1.40
CA THR A 29 -3.72 27.39 -1.97
C THR A 29 -3.95 28.87 -2.26
N LEU A 30 -3.58 29.75 -1.33
CA LEU A 30 -3.68 31.20 -1.49
C LEU A 30 -2.69 31.72 -2.54
N ARG A 31 -1.43 31.26 -2.49
CA ARG A 31 -0.38 31.70 -3.42
C ARG A 31 -0.65 31.27 -4.87
N THR A 32 -1.24 30.10 -5.06
CA THR A 32 -1.60 29.56 -6.39
C THR A 32 -2.97 30.05 -6.88
N GLY A 33 -3.65 30.91 -6.11
CA GLY A 33 -4.92 31.53 -6.53
C GLY A 33 -6.08 30.53 -6.66
N PHE A 34 -6.21 29.58 -5.72
CA PHE A 34 -7.22 28.52 -5.77
C PHE A 34 -7.17 27.70 -7.07
N ILE A 35 -5.96 27.29 -7.48
CA ILE A 35 -5.72 26.43 -8.64
C ILE A 35 -6.62 25.19 -8.65
N GLN A 36 -6.91 24.64 -7.47
CA GLN A 36 -7.77 23.48 -7.23
C GLN A 36 -9.20 23.63 -7.74
N ILE A 37 -9.76 24.85 -7.78
CA ILE A 37 -11.13 25.10 -8.28
C ILE A 37 -11.06 25.58 -9.74
N ARG A 38 -10.09 26.44 -10.07
CA ARG A 38 -9.95 27.03 -11.41
C ARG A 38 -9.60 25.99 -12.49
N HIS A 39 -8.67 25.10 -12.20
CA HIS A 39 -8.12 24.17 -13.20
C HIS A 39 -8.74 22.77 -13.14
N PHE A 40 -9.62 22.49 -12.17
CA PHE A 40 -10.29 21.20 -12.04
C PHE A 40 -11.03 20.80 -13.32
N CYS A 41 -11.84 21.70 -13.88
CA CYS A 41 -12.57 21.45 -15.12
C CYS A 41 -11.64 21.27 -16.33
N HIS A 42 -10.53 22.02 -16.39
CA HIS A 42 -9.55 21.90 -17.47
C HIS A 42 -8.85 20.53 -17.45
N THR A 43 -8.52 20.01 -16.26
CA THR A 43 -7.97 18.67 -16.10
C THR A 43 -8.88 17.60 -16.70
N PHE A 44 -10.20 17.66 -16.47
CA PHE A 44 -11.14 16.72 -17.08
C PHE A 44 -11.16 16.78 -18.61
N THR A 45 -11.03 17.98 -19.21
CA THR A 45 -10.92 18.12 -20.67
C THR A 45 -9.67 17.40 -21.21
N ILE A 46 -8.51 17.57 -20.56
CA ILE A 46 -7.27 16.92 -20.96
C ILE A 46 -7.32 15.39 -20.77
N LEU A 47 -7.99 14.92 -19.72
CA LEU A 47 -8.23 13.49 -19.49
C LEU A 47 -9.14 12.87 -20.57
N LYS A 48 -10.14 13.62 -21.07
CA LYS A 48 -11.06 13.16 -22.12
C LYS A 48 -10.40 13.15 -23.50
N ASP A 49 -9.42 14.02 -23.74
CA ASP A 49 -8.65 14.11 -24.99
C ASP A 49 -7.44 13.15 -25.02
N SER A 50 -7.46 12.11 -24.17
CA SER A 50 -6.37 11.16 -23.94
C SER A 50 -5.97 10.31 -25.16
N GLY A 51 -6.72 10.39 -26.26
CA GLY A 51 -6.52 9.64 -27.50
C GLY A 51 -5.74 10.37 -28.60
N THR A 52 -5.46 11.67 -28.47
CA THR A 52 -5.09 12.50 -29.64
C THR A 52 -3.62 12.93 -29.67
N ARG A 53 -2.81 12.64 -28.64
CA ARG A 53 -1.40 13.07 -28.58
C ARG A 53 -0.43 11.90 -28.70
N GLY A 54 -0.05 11.62 -29.95
CA GLY A 54 1.04 10.71 -30.30
C GLY A 54 2.41 11.25 -29.84
N GLY A 55 3.22 10.35 -29.27
CA GLY A 55 4.61 10.61 -28.94
C GLY A 55 5.07 9.88 -27.67
N GLY A 56 5.48 8.61 -27.80
CA GLY A 56 6.39 7.87 -26.89
C GLY A 56 6.09 7.75 -25.39
N GLY A 57 5.03 8.39 -24.85
CA GLY A 57 4.74 8.46 -23.41
C GLY A 57 3.39 7.86 -23.03
N ILE A 58 3.22 7.59 -21.73
CA ILE A 58 1.94 7.16 -21.15
C ILE A 58 0.86 8.23 -21.33
N SER A 59 -0.35 7.82 -21.65
CA SER A 59 -1.51 8.72 -21.78
C SER A 59 -1.79 9.45 -20.45
N PRO A 60 -2.27 10.72 -20.46
CA PRO A 60 -2.63 11.44 -19.24
C PRO A 60 -3.58 10.67 -18.32
N PHE A 61 -4.54 9.93 -18.91
CA PHE A 61 -5.44 9.07 -18.16
C PHE A 61 -4.71 7.87 -17.54
N GLN A 62 -3.79 7.24 -18.28
CA GLN A 62 -2.98 6.14 -17.76
C GLN A 62 -2.05 6.61 -16.63
N ALA A 63 -1.46 7.79 -16.75
CA ALA A 63 -0.64 8.39 -15.69
C ALA A 63 -1.45 8.69 -14.43
N LEU A 64 -2.69 9.17 -14.59
CA LEU A 64 -3.63 9.37 -13.48
C LEU A 64 -3.99 8.03 -12.82
N CYS A 65 -4.39 7.02 -13.59
CA CYS A 65 -4.74 5.71 -13.07
C CYS A 65 -3.57 5.07 -12.32
N THR A 66 -2.35 5.19 -12.84
CA THR A 66 -1.13 4.71 -12.16
C THR A 66 -0.90 5.46 -10.85
N SER A 67 -1.08 6.78 -10.86
CA SER A 67 -0.95 7.65 -9.69
C SER A 67 -2.02 7.39 -8.61
N LEU A 68 -3.24 7.04 -9.02
CA LEU A 68 -4.34 6.67 -8.14
C LEU A 68 -4.10 5.28 -7.55
N ALA A 69 -3.71 4.31 -8.38
CA ALA A 69 -3.37 2.96 -7.93
C ALA A 69 -2.26 2.96 -6.87
N ALA A 70 -1.25 3.82 -7.02
CA ALA A 70 -0.18 3.95 -6.02
C ALA A 70 -0.64 4.58 -4.69
N ARG A 71 -1.75 5.32 -4.68
CA ARG A 71 -2.29 6.03 -3.49
C ARG A 71 -3.49 5.32 -2.86
N ILE A 72 -4.17 4.44 -3.58
CA ILE A 72 -5.34 3.71 -3.10
C ILE A 72 -4.87 2.32 -2.66
N GLY A 73 -4.97 2.03 -1.36
CA GLY A 73 -4.62 0.73 -0.79
C GLY A 73 -5.57 0.33 0.34
N CYS A 74 -5.62 -0.96 0.66
CA CYS A 74 -6.48 -1.50 1.73
C CYS A 74 -6.20 -0.83 3.09
N GLY A 75 -4.95 -0.45 3.36
CA GLY A 75 -4.57 0.28 4.57
C GLY A 75 -5.20 1.68 4.67
N ASN A 76 -5.29 2.41 3.56
CA ASN A 76 -5.90 3.75 3.54
C ASN A 76 -7.41 3.67 3.80
N LEU A 77 -8.08 2.64 3.25
CA LEU A 77 -9.50 2.38 3.52
C LEU A 77 -9.72 1.98 5.00
N MET A 78 -8.83 1.16 5.57
CA MET A 78 -8.89 0.80 6.99
C MET A 78 -8.74 2.05 7.88
N GLY A 79 -7.84 2.96 7.52
CA GLY A 79 -7.67 4.23 8.22
C GLY A 79 -8.93 5.09 8.21
N VAL A 80 -9.61 5.18 7.05
CA VAL A 80 -10.90 5.88 6.93
C VAL A 80 -11.95 5.24 7.86
N ALA A 81 -12.05 3.91 7.88
CA ALA A 81 -13.00 3.21 8.75
C ALA A 81 -12.72 3.49 10.24
N ILE A 82 -11.47 3.43 10.67
CA ILE A 82 -11.07 3.75 12.05
C ILE A 82 -11.39 5.21 12.38
N ALA A 83 -11.12 6.14 11.46
CA ALA A 83 -11.41 7.57 11.65
C ALA A 83 -12.91 7.84 11.81
N LEU A 84 -13.78 7.13 11.09
CA LEU A 84 -15.23 7.24 11.25
C LEU A 84 -15.73 6.64 12.56
N ILE A 85 -15.19 5.49 12.97
CA ILE A 85 -15.58 4.83 14.23
C ILE A 85 -15.20 5.70 15.43
N LEU A 86 -14.01 6.29 15.41
CA LEU A 86 -13.51 7.11 16.52
C LEU A 86 -13.99 8.57 16.47
N GLY A 87 -14.08 9.16 15.28
CA GLY A 87 -14.41 10.58 15.08
C GLY A 87 -15.88 10.85 14.76
N GLY A 88 -16.69 9.81 14.56
CA GLY A 88 -18.10 9.94 14.18
C GLY A 88 -18.29 10.48 12.75
N PRO A 89 -19.54 10.81 12.36
CA PRO A 89 -19.86 11.23 11.00
C PRO A 89 -19.21 12.56 10.58
N GLY A 90 -18.83 13.41 11.54
CA GLY A 90 -18.15 14.68 11.30
C GLY A 90 -16.75 14.54 10.71
N ALA A 91 -16.11 13.37 10.84
CA ALA A 91 -14.79 13.12 10.27
C ALA A 91 -14.77 13.25 8.73
N ILE A 92 -15.87 12.96 8.04
CA ILE A 92 -15.96 13.04 6.57
C ILE A 92 -15.72 14.46 6.08
N PHE A 93 -16.31 15.46 6.77
CA PHE A 93 -16.13 16.88 6.43
C PHE A 93 -14.64 17.27 6.51
N TRP A 94 -13.98 16.89 7.59
CA TRP A 94 -12.55 17.18 7.80
C TRP A 94 -11.65 16.44 6.80
N MET A 95 -12.00 15.22 6.39
CA MET A 95 -11.27 14.49 5.36
C MET A 95 -11.36 15.18 3.99
N TRP A 96 -12.53 15.68 3.59
CA TRP A 96 -12.66 16.45 2.34
C TRP A 96 -11.89 17.78 2.41
N LEU A 97 -11.95 18.49 3.53
CA LEU A 97 -11.19 19.73 3.72
C LEU A 97 -9.67 19.48 3.63
N ALA A 98 -9.17 18.45 4.32
CA ALA A 98 -7.76 18.06 4.25
C ALA A 98 -7.35 17.60 2.84
N ALA A 99 -8.24 16.91 2.12
CA ALA A 99 -7.99 16.51 0.73
C ALA A 99 -7.88 17.72 -0.22
N LEU A 100 -8.76 18.72 -0.08
CA LEU A 100 -8.70 19.97 -0.83
C LEU A 100 -7.37 20.70 -0.61
N ILE A 101 -7.00 20.89 0.66
CA ILE A 101 -5.74 21.54 1.05
C ILE A 101 -4.53 20.74 0.53
N GLY A 102 -4.58 19.41 0.61
CA GLY A 102 -3.53 18.50 0.14
C GLY A 102 -3.32 18.54 -1.38
N MET A 103 -4.39 18.73 -2.16
CA MET A 103 -4.30 18.81 -3.62
C MET A 103 -3.40 19.97 -4.09
N ALA A 104 -3.47 21.12 -3.44
CA ALA A 104 -2.63 22.27 -3.77
C ALA A 104 -1.13 21.97 -3.56
N THR A 105 -0.80 21.30 -2.46
CA THR A 105 0.58 20.92 -2.13
C THR A 105 1.11 19.86 -3.10
N ALA A 106 0.30 18.84 -3.39
CA ALA A 106 0.66 17.80 -4.36
C ALA A 106 0.87 18.37 -5.78
N PHE A 107 0.09 19.38 -6.17
CA PHE A 107 0.27 20.09 -7.43
C PHE A 107 1.58 20.88 -7.46
N ALA A 108 1.89 21.62 -6.39
CA ALA A 108 3.15 22.36 -6.28
C ALA A 108 4.36 21.41 -6.37
N GLU A 109 4.32 20.28 -5.68
CA GLU A 109 5.37 19.26 -5.71
C GLU A 109 5.54 18.66 -7.10
N SER A 110 4.44 18.27 -7.76
CA SER A 110 4.47 17.69 -9.10
C SER A 110 5.03 18.67 -10.14
N THR A 111 4.70 19.96 -10.00
CA THR A 111 5.23 21.03 -10.85
C THR A 111 6.73 21.22 -10.63
N LEU A 112 7.18 21.21 -9.38
CA LEU A 112 8.60 21.31 -9.03
C LEU A 112 9.40 20.12 -9.57
N ALA A 113 8.83 18.92 -9.49
CA ALA A 113 9.44 17.71 -10.02
C ALA A 113 9.60 17.77 -11.55
N GLN A 114 8.67 18.40 -12.26
CA GLN A 114 8.76 18.64 -13.70
C GLN A 114 9.77 19.73 -14.05
N LEU A 115 9.82 20.82 -13.27
CA LEU A 115 10.72 21.96 -13.50
C LEU A 115 12.20 21.57 -13.40
N TYR A 116 12.55 20.70 -12.42
CA TYR A 116 13.92 20.26 -12.19
C TYR A 116 14.24 18.89 -12.78
N LYS A 117 13.38 18.37 -13.67
CA LYS A 117 13.60 17.09 -14.33
C LYS A 117 14.75 17.22 -15.35
N ILE A 118 15.82 16.45 -15.17
CA ILE A 118 16.86 16.29 -16.18
C ILE A 118 16.34 15.33 -17.28
N ARG A 119 16.57 15.70 -18.54
CA ARG A 119 16.16 14.96 -19.75
C ARG A 119 16.45 13.45 -19.61
N ASP A 120 15.47 12.61 -19.91
CA ASP A 120 15.47 11.12 -19.80
C ASP A 120 15.63 10.46 -18.42
N THR A 121 15.66 11.22 -17.31
CA THR A 121 15.77 10.61 -15.96
C THR A 121 14.47 10.72 -15.15
N CYS A 122 14.32 9.82 -14.16
CA CYS A 122 13.23 9.86 -13.19
C CYS A 122 13.29 11.16 -12.39
N GLY A 123 12.28 12.02 -12.53
CA GLY A 123 12.13 13.21 -11.68
C GLY A 123 11.67 12.83 -10.28
N GLY A 124 11.79 13.76 -9.33
CA GLY A 124 11.17 13.63 -8.01
C GLY A 124 11.92 14.32 -6.88
N PRO A 125 11.43 14.11 -5.65
CA PRO A 125 12.09 14.29 -4.38
C PRO A 125 13.47 14.93 -4.36
N ALA A 126 14.39 13.98 -4.48
CA ALA A 126 15.82 14.12 -4.36
C ALA A 126 16.44 14.95 -5.49
N TRP A 127 15.83 14.98 -6.67
CA TRP A 127 16.40 15.68 -7.82
C TRP A 127 16.21 17.19 -7.74
N TYR A 128 15.03 17.68 -7.31
CA TYR A 128 14.88 19.11 -7.09
C TYR A 128 15.60 19.59 -5.82
N MET A 129 15.82 18.72 -4.81
CA MET A 129 16.68 19.06 -3.67
C MET A 129 18.15 19.17 -4.08
N ALA A 130 18.63 18.26 -4.93
CA ALA A 130 20.01 18.28 -5.42
C ALA A 130 20.27 19.41 -6.43
N ASN A 131 19.36 19.64 -7.38
CA ASN A 131 19.56 20.60 -8.47
C ASN A 131 18.93 21.97 -8.22
N GLY A 132 17.86 22.05 -7.40
CA GLY A 132 17.18 23.31 -7.09
C GLY A 132 17.75 24.03 -5.87
N LEU A 133 18.15 23.29 -4.82
CA LEU A 133 18.82 23.86 -3.64
C LEU A 133 20.35 23.74 -3.69
N GLY A 134 20.92 22.95 -4.61
CA GLY A 134 22.36 22.70 -4.68
C GLY A 134 22.91 21.78 -3.57
N LEU A 135 22.05 21.26 -2.69
CA LEU A 135 22.43 20.49 -1.50
C LEU A 135 22.24 18.98 -1.74
N ARG A 136 23.21 18.37 -2.44
CA ARG A 136 23.17 16.93 -2.80
C ARG A 136 23.02 16.00 -1.59
N TRP A 137 23.56 16.37 -0.43
CA TRP A 137 23.46 15.58 0.80
C TRP A 137 22.01 15.44 1.31
N MET A 138 21.20 16.49 1.20
CA MET A 138 19.78 16.44 1.61
C MET A 138 18.98 15.48 0.74
N GLY A 139 19.24 15.45 -0.57
CA GLY A 139 18.61 14.51 -1.49
C GLY A 139 18.95 13.05 -1.17
N THR A 140 20.21 12.77 -0.82
CA THR A 140 20.64 11.41 -0.43
C THR A 140 19.98 10.97 0.88
N LEU A 141 19.97 11.81 1.91
CA LEU A 141 19.29 11.50 3.16
C LEU A 141 17.79 11.27 2.96
N PHE A 142 17.14 12.16 2.20
CA PHE A 142 15.71 12.04 1.93
C PHE A 142 15.36 10.72 1.22
N THR A 143 16.17 10.30 0.25
CA THR A 143 15.97 9.02 -0.46
C THR A 143 16.19 7.83 0.48
N LEU A 144 17.17 7.89 1.38
CA LEU A 144 17.42 6.84 2.37
C LEU A 144 16.24 6.69 3.34
N PHE A 145 15.72 7.81 3.86
CA PHE A 145 14.54 7.80 4.73
C PHE A 145 13.29 7.33 4.00
N LEU A 146 13.09 7.74 2.74
CA LEU A 146 12.00 7.23 1.91
C LEU A 146 12.13 5.72 1.71
N LEU A 147 13.32 5.21 1.38
CA LEU A 147 13.53 3.78 1.18
C LEU A 147 13.24 2.99 2.45
N ALA A 148 13.73 3.45 3.60
CA ALA A 148 13.47 2.79 4.89
C ALA A 148 11.98 2.86 5.29
N GLY A 149 11.36 4.03 5.15
CA GLY A 149 9.97 4.28 5.52
C GLY A 149 8.96 3.60 4.60
N TYR A 150 9.04 3.84 3.29
CA TYR A 150 8.13 3.24 2.32
C TYR A 150 8.44 1.76 2.07
N GLY A 151 9.71 1.39 1.97
CA GLY A 151 10.12 0.02 1.70
C GLY A 151 9.76 -0.92 2.85
N GLY A 152 10.07 -0.54 4.10
CA GLY A 152 9.82 -1.36 5.28
C GLY A 152 8.47 -1.08 5.93
N PHE A 153 8.35 0.07 6.58
CA PHE A 153 7.23 0.37 7.48
C PHE A 153 5.88 0.43 6.74
N PHE A 154 5.82 1.12 5.61
CA PHE A 154 4.57 1.27 4.86
C PHE A 154 4.11 -0.06 4.26
N SER A 155 5.02 -0.85 3.68
CA SER A 155 4.72 -2.20 3.18
C SER A 155 4.21 -3.13 4.28
N ALA A 156 4.80 -3.07 5.48
CA ALA A 156 4.37 -3.89 6.62
C ALA A 156 2.95 -3.55 7.09
N VAL A 157 2.61 -2.25 7.18
CA VAL A 157 1.26 -1.81 7.58
C VAL A 157 0.22 -2.25 6.53
N GLN A 158 0.55 -2.16 5.24
CA GLN A 158 -0.36 -2.62 4.19
C GLN A 158 -0.55 -4.14 4.19
N ALA A 159 0.50 -4.92 4.38
CA ALA A 159 0.42 -6.38 4.49
C ALA A 159 -0.43 -6.82 5.70
N ASN A 160 -0.29 -6.13 6.83
CA ASN A 160 -1.09 -6.38 8.02
C ASN A 160 -2.58 -6.12 7.77
N ALA A 161 -2.93 -4.98 7.15
CA ALA A 161 -4.31 -4.66 6.80
C ALA A 161 -4.92 -5.75 5.89
N ILE A 162 -4.22 -6.13 4.81
CA ILE A 162 -4.68 -7.17 3.87
C ILE A 162 -4.92 -8.50 4.59
N THR A 163 -4.02 -8.87 5.51
CA THR A 163 -4.14 -10.11 6.30
C THR A 163 -5.41 -10.10 7.14
N HIS A 164 -5.71 -9.02 7.85
CA HIS A 164 -6.95 -8.91 8.64
C HIS A 164 -8.20 -9.02 7.79
N TYR A 165 -8.23 -8.40 6.61
CA TYR A 165 -9.35 -8.53 5.68
C TYR A 165 -9.52 -9.96 5.16
N ALA A 166 -8.42 -10.61 4.76
CA ALA A 166 -8.44 -11.98 4.24
C ALA A 166 -8.96 -12.97 5.29
N ILE A 167 -8.53 -12.81 6.55
CA ILE A 167 -9.01 -13.63 7.67
C ILE A 167 -10.50 -13.39 7.94
N GLY A 168 -10.92 -12.12 8.00
CA GLY A 168 -12.34 -11.78 8.21
C GLY A 168 -13.23 -12.40 7.13
N ALA A 169 -12.80 -12.34 5.86
CA ALA A 169 -13.48 -12.98 4.76
C ALA A 169 -13.50 -14.51 4.89
N ALA A 170 -12.39 -15.13 5.31
CA ALA A 170 -12.31 -16.57 5.53
C ALA A 170 -13.22 -17.05 6.66
N VAL A 171 -13.32 -16.30 7.77
CA VAL A 171 -14.20 -16.61 8.90
C VAL A 171 -15.67 -16.57 8.48
N ILE A 172 -16.07 -15.57 7.69
CA ILE A 172 -17.44 -15.44 7.18
C ILE A 172 -17.76 -16.57 6.20
N ARG A 173 -16.78 -17.03 5.42
CA ARG A 173 -16.95 -18.05 4.37
C ARG A 173 -16.87 -19.50 4.88
N TYR A 174 -16.00 -19.78 5.86
CA TYR A 174 -15.63 -21.14 6.28
C TYR A 174 -15.91 -21.44 7.77
N GLY A 175 -16.41 -20.48 8.55
CA GLY A 175 -16.62 -20.63 9.99
C GLY A 175 -15.41 -20.23 10.84
N PRO A 176 -15.48 -20.32 12.17
CA PRO A 176 -14.43 -19.86 13.08
C PRO A 176 -13.06 -20.53 12.79
N LEU A 177 -11.98 -19.76 12.85
CA LEU A 177 -10.60 -20.24 12.60
C LEU A 177 -10.12 -21.35 13.54
N ALA A 178 -10.88 -21.65 14.60
CA ALA A 178 -10.63 -22.77 15.50
C ALA A 178 -10.61 -24.12 14.75
N ASP A 179 -11.33 -24.22 13.62
CA ASP A 179 -11.38 -25.44 12.80
C ASP A 179 -10.19 -25.61 11.84
N TYR A 180 -9.34 -24.57 11.66
CA TYR A 180 -8.20 -24.60 10.72
C TYR A 180 -6.89 -24.12 11.38
N PRO A 181 -6.20 -24.98 12.16
CA PRO A 181 -4.99 -24.60 12.87
C PRO A 181 -3.87 -24.08 11.95
N GLY A 182 -3.79 -24.56 10.70
CA GLY A 182 -2.82 -24.09 9.70
C GLY A 182 -3.01 -22.64 9.25
N ALA A 183 -4.27 -22.16 9.20
CA ALA A 183 -4.56 -20.76 8.88
C ALA A 183 -4.10 -19.83 10.01
N ALA A 184 -4.25 -20.26 11.27
CA ALA A 184 -3.78 -19.51 12.43
C ALA A 184 -2.25 -19.32 12.45
N TYR A 185 -1.47 -20.28 11.93
CA TYR A 185 -0.01 -20.16 11.79
C TYR A 185 0.40 -19.14 10.72
N LEU A 186 -0.26 -19.12 9.56
CA LEU A 186 -0.01 -18.14 8.50
C LEU A 186 -0.27 -16.70 8.97
N VAL A 187 -1.35 -16.50 9.71
CA VAL A 187 -1.70 -15.19 10.30
C VAL A 187 -0.66 -14.73 11.32
N ARG A 188 -0.19 -15.66 12.16
CA ARG A 188 0.80 -15.37 13.20
C ARG A 188 2.18 -15.03 12.63
N SER A 189 2.46 -15.46 11.40
CA SER A 189 3.71 -15.19 10.68
C SER A 189 3.76 -13.75 10.13
N CYS A 190 2.60 -13.16 9.80
CA CYS A 190 2.48 -11.78 9.33
C CYS A 190 2.39 -10.75 10.48
N ASP A 191 2.14 -11.20 11.72
CA ASP A 191 2.10 -10.34 12.90
C ASP A 191 3.52 -10.08 13.45
N PHE A 192 4.18 -9.08 12.87
CA PHE A 192 5.53 -8.64 13.29
C PHE A 192 5.61 -8.15 14.74
N ARG A 193 4.46 -7.96 15.42
CA ARG A 193 4.39 -7.49 16.81
C ARG A 193 4.62 -8.60 17.83
N ARG A 194 4.58 -9.88 17.43
CA ARG A 194 4.90 -11.01 18.31
C ARG A 194 5.94 -11.91 17.65
N PRO A 195 7.22 -11.88 18.08
CA PRO A 195 8.20 -12.84 17.59
C PRO A 195 7.69 -14.25 17.84
N ALA A 196 7.74 -15.07 16.79
CA ALA A 196 7.27 -16.45 16.78
C ALA A 196 7.95 -17.25 17.91
N ARG A 197 7.29 -17.39 19.06
CA ARG A 197 7.61 -18.48 19.98
C ARG A 197 7.11 -19.76 19.33
N HIS A 198 8.02 -20.48 18.68
CA HIS A 198 7.83 -21.89 18.37
C HIS A 198 7.49 -22.63 19.67
N ARG A 199 6.21 -22.98 19.88
CA ARG A 199 5.95 -24.18 20.68
C ARG A 199 6.34 -25.36 19.81
N PRO A 200 7.16 -26.31 20.28
CA PRO A 200 7.24 -27.60 19.61
C PRO A 200 5.82 -28.17 19.56
N LEU A 201 5.44 -28.66 18.38
CA LEU A 201 4.23 -29.45 18.19
C LEU A 201 4.40 -30.69 19.08
N ASP A 202 3.59 -30.81 20.13
CA ASP A 202 3.46 -32.07 20.84
C ASP A 202 2.96 -33.12 19.82
N PRO A 203 3.56 -34.33 19.76
CA PRO A 203 3.02 -35.39 18.94
C PRO A 203 1.61 -35.68 19.46
N VAL A 204 0.60 -35.47 18.62
CA VAL A 204 -0.77 -35.88 18.92
C VAL A 204 -0.74 -37.39 19.11
N ALA A 205 -0.78 -37.81 20.37
CA ALA A 205 -0.95 -39.19 20.79
C ALA A 205 -2.22 -39.73 20.15
N GLY A 206 -2.11 -40.93 19.57
CA GLY A 206 -3.22 -41.61 18.94
C GLY A 206 -4.39 -41.82 19.90
N THR A 207 -5.56 -41.37 19.48
CA THR A 207 -6.84 -41.92 19.94
C THR A 207 -7.69 -42.14 18.70
N GLY A 208 -7.85 -43.42 18.37
CA GLY A 208 -8.60 -43.86 17.21
C GLY A 208 -10.07 -43.50 17.30
N HIS A 209 -10.58 -42.89 16.24
CA HIS A 209 -11.96 -42.99 15.81
C HIS A 209 -12.00 -42.62 14.33
N GLY A 210 -11.82 -43.62 13.46
CA GLY A 210 -12.25 -43.51 12.08
C GLY A 210 -13.75 -43.73 12.01
N PRO A 211 -14.52 -42.95 11.23
CA PRO A 211 -15.81 -43.43 10.77
C PRO A 211 -15.55 -44.44 9.66
N ALA A 212 -16.19 -45.59 9.81
CA ALA A 212 -16.17 -46.72 8.90
C ALA A 212 -16.47 -46.29 7.46
N VAL A 213 -15.52 -46.57 6.56
CA VAL A 213 -15.77 -46.71 5.12
C VAL A 213 -16.42 -48.09 4.96
N SER A 214 -17.74 -48.11 4.78
CA SER A 214 -18.45 -49.31 4.32
C SER A 214 -18.42 -49.35 2.80
N ASP A 215 -17.82 -50.43 2.30
CA ASP A 215 -17.75 -50.84 0.90
C ASP A 215 -19.12 -50.91 0.22
N ALA A 216 -19.17 -50.47 -1.04
CA ALA A 216 -20.00 -51.08 -2.06
C ALA A 216 -19.24 -50.96 -3.40
N GLY A 217 -18.84 -52.12 -3.92
CA GLY A 217 -17.84 -52.28 -4.97
C GLY A 217 -18.23 -51.77 -6.36
N GLY A 218 -17.25 -51.76 -7.26
CA GLY A 218 -17.54 -51.64 -8.68
C GLY A 218 -16.39 -51.17 -9.57
N LEU A 219 -15.42 -52.07 -9.80
CA LEU A 219 -14.72 -52.24 -11.08
C LEU A 219 -13.71 -51.18 -11.56
N GLY A 220 -12.51 -51.67 -11.90
CA GLY A 220 -11.68 -51.11 -12.97
C GLY A 220 -10.28 -50.70 -12.53
N GLY A 221 -9.41 -51.68 -12.33
CA GLY A 221 -8.01 -51.44 -11.99
C GLY A 221 -7.16 -50.92 -13.16
N ALA A 222 -6.04 -50.28 -12.81
CA ALA A 222 -4.71 -50.61 -13.31
C ALA A 222 -3.68 -49.72 -12.60
N ALA A 223 -2.64 -50.38 -12.09
CA ALA A 223 -1.54 -49.84 -11.32
C ALA A 223 -0.53 -49.06 -12.21
N PRO A 224 0.50 -48.41 -11.61
CA PRO A 224 1.24 -47.28 -12.16
C PRO A 224 2.52 -47.68 -12.89
N LEU A 225 3.03 -46.82 -13.78
CA LEU A 225 4.40 -46.94 -14.31
C LEU A 225 5.09 -45.57 -14.43
N ALA A 226 6.39 -45.65 -14.19
CA ALA A 226 7.37 -44.64 -13.82
C ALA A 226 7.81 -43.71 -14.99
N PRO A 227 8.72 -42.74 -14.75
CA PRO A 227 9.00 -41.62 -15.66
C PRO A 227 10.11 -41.97 -16.67
N ASP A 228 10.03 -41.40 -17.87
CA ASP A 228 11.12 -41.50 -18.85
C ASP A 228 11.76 -40.14 -19.14
N ARG A 229 13.10 -40.16 -19.18
CA ARG A 229 14.01 -39.06 -19.49
C ARG A 229 14.47 -39.23 -20.93
N GLY A 230 14.41 -38.15 -21.72
CA GLY A 230 15.13 -38.01 -22.99
C GLY A 230 14.49 -36.85 -23.74
N GLY A 231 15.17 -35.75 -24.04
CA GLY A 231 16.44 -35.68 -24.74
C GLY A 231 16.14 -35.26 -26.18
N GLY A 232 16.26 -33.97 -26.50
CA GLY A 232 16.00 -33.48 -27.85
C GLY A 232 16.12 -31.96 -27.99
N ARG A 233 17.35 -31.47 -28.18
CA ARG A 233 17.65 -30.16 -28.77
C ARG A 233 17.10 -30.10 -30.21
N ALA A 234 16.61 -28.95 -30.67
CA ALA A 234 17.04 -28.28 -31.92
C ALA A 234 16.10 -27.12 -32.36
N GLY A 235 16.71 -26.02 -32.83
CA GLY A 235 16.13 -24.95 -33.67
C GLY A 235 15.55 -23.78 -32.88
N VAL A 236 16.16 -22.59 -32.75
CA VAL A 236 16.68 -21.64 -33.77
C VAL A 236 15.63 -21.31 -34.83
N GLN A 237 14.81 -20.29 -34.54
CA GLN A 237 14.77 -19.00 -35.25
C GLN A 237 14.02 -17.97 -34.39
#